data_AF-A0A4V2E2E6-F1
#
_entry.id   AF-A0A4V2E2E6-F1
#
_cell.length_a   1.000
_cell.length_b   1.000
_cell.length_c   1.000
_cell.angle_alpha   90.00
_cell.angle_beta   90.00
_cell.angle_gamma   90.00
#
_symmetry.space_group_name_H-M   'P 1'
#
loop_
_entity.id
_entity.type
_entity.pdbx_description
1 polymer ?
#
loop_
_entity_poly.entity_id
_entity_poly.type
_entity_poly.pdbx_seq_one_letter_code
_entity_poly.pdbx_strand_id
1 'polypeptide(L)'
;MGRVQALLLALVLGGLGYALWTLYTLPSLRVNPEQAQQDRLQTRPVESVTAASDVALPAVNATPPETTVDTPNLSSVAQSQEVGDDAPYIPPISPATPAPAYEGDLSDHQAYLADQSARAAQMKLAYIAAVDKKVERLEALLEKGMRHKLPPQQLQEARDKIQGLRVMQAQLRRELAQ
;
A
#
# COMPACT_ATOMS: atom_id res chain seq x y z
N MET A 1 8.76 -50.74 -32.40
CA MET A 1 8.81 -49.45 -31.66
C MET A 1 7.65 -48.48 -31.98
N GLY A 2 6.67 -48.78 -32.85
CA GLY A 2 5.63 -47.81 -33.25
C GLY A 2 4.37 -47.71 -32.36
N ARG A 3 4.04 -48.73 -31.55
CA ARG A 3 2.76 -48.77 -30.81
C ARG A 3 2.74 -47.88 -29.56
N VAL A 4 3.88 -47.79 -28.87
CA VAL A 4 4.02 -46.95 -27.66
C VAL A 4 4.05 -45.47 -28.02
N GLN A 5 4.65 -45.13 -29.16
CA GLN A 5 4.71 -43.75 -29.66
C GLN A 5 3.34 -43.24 -30.10
N ALA A 6 2.50 -44.09 -30.70
CA ALA A 6 1.12 -43.74 -31.06
C ALA A 6 0.23 -43.49 -29.84
N LEU A 7 0.41 -44.25 -28.75
CA LEU A 7 -0.32 -44.04 -27.49
C LEU A 7 0.08 -42.76 -26.77
N LEU A 8 1.38 -42.42 -26.77
CA LEU A 8 1.86 -41.16 -26.20
C LEU A 8 1.35 -39.94 -26.99
N LEU A 9 1.29 -40.02 -28.32
CA LEU A 9 0.76 -38.93 -29.14
C LEU A 9 -0.74 -38.71 -28.89
N ALA A 10 -1.52 -39.78 -28.78
CA ALA A 10 -2.95 -39.70 -28.48
C ALA A 10 -3.24 -39.08 -27.11
N LEU A 11 -2.42 -39.38 -26.09
CA LEU A 11 -2.53 -38.78 -24.76
C LEU A 11 -2.21 -37.27 -24.76
N VAL A 12 -1.18 -36.85 -25.51
CA VAL A 12 -0.81 -35.43 -25.62
C VAL A 12 -1.88 -34.63 -26.35
N LEU A 13 -2.42 -35.16 -27.46
CA LEU A 13 -3.50 -34.48 -28.20
C LEU A 13 -4.82 -34.45 -27.41
N GLY A 14 -5.16 -35.54 -26.71
CA GLY A 14 -6.35 -35.60 -25.84
C GLY A 14 -6.25 -34.63 -24.66
N GLY A 15 -5.08 -34.52 -24.03
CA GLY A 15 -4.82 -33.58 -22.94
C GLY A 15 -4.92 -32.12 -23.38
N LEU A 16 -4.36 -31.76 -24.55
CA LEU A 16 -4.48 -30.40 -25.08
C LEU A 16 -5.93 -30.04 -25.43
N GLY A 17 -6.69 -30.96 -26.02
CA GLY A 17 -8.09 -30.74 -26.34
C GLY A 17 -8.94 -30.50 -25.09
N TYR A 18 -8.70 -31.26 -24.02
CA TYR A 18 -9.40 -31.10 -22.74
C TYR A 18 -9.04 -29.78 -22.04
N ALA A 19 -7.77 -29.37 -22.08
CA ALA A 19 -7.34 -28.09 -21.53
C ALA A 19 -8.02 -26.90 -22.23
N LEU A 20 -8.12 -26.92 -23.57
CA LEU A 20 -8.83 -25.86 -24.31
C LEU A 20 -10.34 -25.85 -24.04
N TRP A 21 -10.97 -27.02 -23.90
CA TRP A 21 -12.39 -27.11 -23.57
C TRP A 21 -12.69 -26.46 -22.22
N THR A 22 -11.91 -26.79 -21.19
CA THR A 22 -12.12 -26.22 -19.84
C THR A 22 -11.96 -24.70 -19.84
N LEU A 23 -10.96 -24.16 -20.54
CA LEU A 23 -10.74 -22.71 -20.65
C LEU A 23 -11.89 -21.98 -21.36
N TYR A 24 -12.54 -22.62 -22.34
CA TYR A 24 -13.66 -22.03 -23.08
C TYR A 24 -14.99 -22.13 -22.33
N THR A 25 -15.14 -23.08 -21.41
CA THR A 25 -16.36 -23.23 -20.58
C THR A 25 -16.39 -22.39 -19.32
N LEU A 26 -15.36 -21.58 -19.02
CA LEU A 26 -15.43 -20.68 -17.88
C LEU A 26 -16.48 -19.59 -18.15
N PRO A 27 -17.51 -19.45 -17.30
CA PRO A 27 -18.45 -18.34 -17.41
C PRO A 27 -17.68 -17.04 -17.20
N SER A 28 -17.83 -16.10 -18.15
CA SER A 28 -17.33 -14.75 -17.95
C SER A 28 -18.00 -14.15 -16.71
N LEU A 29 -17.21 -13.66 -15.77
CA LEU A 29 -17.71 -12.84 -14.66
C LEU A 29 -18.34 -11.59 -15.26
N ARG A 30 -19.66 -11.64 -15.50
CA ARG A 30 -20.46 -10.46 -15.80
C ARG A 30 -20.44 -9.57 -14.56
N VAL A 31 -19.61 -8.53 -14.57
CA VAL A 31 -19.80 -7.38 -13.70
C VAL A 31 -21.06 -6.68 -14.21
N ASN A 32 -22.16 -6.82 -13.47
CA ASN A 32 -23.42 -6.19 -13.79
C ASN A 32 -23.36 -4.71 -13.37
N PRO A 33 -23.33 -3.74 -14.29
CA PRO A 33 -23.24 -2.32 -13.93
C PRO A 33 -24.49 -1.81 -13.20
N GLU A 34 -25.62 -2.52 -13.25
CA GLU A 34 -26.85 -2.11 -12.57
C GLU A 34 -26.80 -2.28 -11.03
N GLN A 35 -26.02 -3.22 -10.50
CA GLN A 35 -25.89 -3.38 -9.04
C GLN A 35 -25.10 -2.24 -8.39
N ALA A 36 -24.22 -1.56 -9.14
CA ALA A 36 -23.49 -0.40 -8.63
C ALA A 36 -24.38 0.86 -8.49
N GLN A 37 -25.58 0.86 -9.10
CA GLN A 37 -26.47 2.01 -9.11
C GLN A 37 -27.58 1.93 -8.05
N GLN A 38 -28.00 0.71 -7.66
CA GLN A 38 -28.99 0.51 -6.59
C GLN A 38 -28.45 0.83 -5.20
N ASP A 39 -27.14 0.67 -4.96
CA ASP A 39 -26.53 0.99 -3.66
C ASP A 39 -26.36 2.50 -3.43
N ARG A 40 -26.46 3.31 -4.50
CA ARG A 40 -26.34 4.78 -4.43
C ARG A 40 -27.65 5.50 -4.12
N LEU A 41 -28.79 4.80 -4.14
CA LEU A 41 -30.13 5.39 -3.93
C LEU A 41 -30.70 5.18 -2.52
N GLN A 42 -29.94 4.56 -1.59
CA GLN A 42 -30.35 4.39 -0.18
C GLN A 42 -29.66 5.37 0.79
N THR A 43 -29.45 6.63 0.40
CA THR A 43 -29.23 7.69 1.39
C THR A 43 -30.57 8.06 2.02
N ARG A 44 -30.96 7.32 3.06
CA ARG A 44 -31.98 7.75 4.01
C ARG A 44 -31.51 9.08 4.63
N PRO A 45 -32.29 10.17 4.58
CA PRO A 45 -31.88 11.42 5.19
C PRO A 45 -31.82 11.23 6.71
N VAL A 46 -30.67 11.53 7.31
CA VAL A 46 -30.54 11.61 8.76
C VAL A 46 -31.33 12.84 9.21
N GLU A 47 -32.42 12.54 9.87
CA GLU A 47 -33.34 13.44 10.53
C GLU A 47 -32.56 14.37 11.47
N SER A 48 -32.79 15.66 11.28
CA SER A 48 -32.32 16.76 12.13
C SER A 48 -32.62 16.49 13.60
N VAL A 49 -31.56 16.39 14.41
CA VAL A 49 -31.71 16.33 15.86
C VAL A 49 -32.16 17.69 16.38
N THR A 50 -33.38 17.66 16.89
CA THR A 50 -34.12 18.62 17.70
C THR A 50 -33.27 19.38 18.71
N ALA A 51 -33.46 20.70 18.73
CA ALA A 51 -33.08 21.57 19.82
C ALA A 51 -33.81 21.16 21.11
N ALA A 52 -33.05 20.82 22.14
CA ALA A 52 -33.52 20.78 23.52
C ALA A 52 -32.52 21.60 24.36
N SER A 53 -33.05 22.69 24.91
CA SER A 53 -32.41 23.62 25.81
C SER A 53 -31.97 22.96 27.13
N ASP A 54 -31.11 23.72 27.82
CA ASP A 54 -30.71 23.60 29.22
C ASP A 54 -29.59 22.61 29.54
N VAL A 55 -28.38 23.14 29.66
CA VAL A 55 -27.61 23.16 30.92
C VAL A 55 -26.62 24.33 30.85
N ALA A 56 -26.66 25.15 31.89
CA ALA A 56 -25.95 26.41 32.05
C ALA A 56 -24.42 26.27 32.03
N LEU A 57 -23.78 27.18 31.29
CA LEU A 57 -22.35 27.48 31.37
C LEU A 57 -22.06 28.30 32.65
N PRO A 58 -21.17 27.89 33.56
CA PRO A 58 -20.56 28.84 34.47
C PRO A 58 -19.44 29.61 33.72
N ALA A 59 -19.50 30.92 33.90
CA ALA A 59 -18.67 31.93 33.26
C ALA A 59 -17.17 31.76 33.52
N VAL A 60 -16.38 31.86 32.45
CA VAL A 60 -14.94 32.14 32.49
C VAL A 60 -14.74 33.60 32.87
N ASN A 61 -14.03 33.85 33.96
CA ASN A 61 -13.48 35.16 34.29
C ASN A 61 -12.03 35.03 34.75
N ALA A 62 -11.21 35.99 34.29
CA ALA A 62 -9.91 36.45 34.79
C ALA A 62 -8.61 35.73 34.31
N THR A 63 -8.01 36.31 33.25
CA THR A 63 -6.72 37.03 33.18
C THR A 63 -5.45 36.44 33.85
N PRO A 64 -4.26 36.52 33.21
CA PRO A 64 -3.07 35.67 33.46
C PRO A 64 -2.02 36.31 34.40
N PRO A 65 -0.94 35.56 34.73
CA PRO A 65 0.36 36.19 34.93
C PRO A 65 1.48 35.54 34.12
N GLU A 66 2.19 36.37 33.35
CA GLU A 66 3.59 36.14 32.99
C GLU A 66 4.46 36.16 34.25
N THR A 67 5.50 35.31 34.32
CA THR A 67 6.85 35.66 34.81
C THR A 67 7.86 34.59 34.39
N THR A 68 8.83 35.04 33.60
CA THR A 68 10.13 34.47 33.19
C THR A 68 10.98 33.87 34.31
N VAL A 69 11.66 32.72 34.05
CA VAL A 69 13.08 32.45 34.40
C VAL A 69 13.69 31.42 33.43
N ASP A 70 14.94 31.69 33.04
CA ASP A 70 15.81 31.09 32.02
C ASP A 70 16.51 29.74 32.35
N THR A 71 16.73 28.92 31.29
CA THR A 71 17.77 27.88 30.96
C THR A 71 18.07 26.68 31.91
N PRO A 72 18.53 25.49 31.42
CA PRO A 72 18.97 25.13 30.07
C PRO A 72 18.29 23.90 29.42
N ASN A 73 18.28 23.97 28.09
CA ASN A 73 17.85 22.94 27.15
C ASN A 73 18.82 21.76 27.15
N LEU A 74 18.44 20.65 27.78
CA LEU A 74 18.95 19.32 27.47
C LEU A 74 17.81 18.30 27.65
N SER A 75 17.66 17.43 26.65
CA SER A 75 16.80 16.23 26.61
C SER A 75 15.48 16.37 25.86
N SER A 76 15.58 16.51 24.54
CA SER A 76 14.57 15.90 23.64
C SER A 76 14.89 14.41 23.50
N VAL A 77 14.76 13.66 24.58
CA VAL A 77 14.50 12.22 24.50
C VAL A 77 13.00 12.12 24.30
N ALA A 78 12.59 11.47 23.21
CA ALA A 78 11.19 11.16 22.93
C ALA A 78 10.47 10.81 24.22
N GLN A 79 9.54 11.67 24.65
CA GLN A 79 8.61 11.37 25.73
C GLN A 79 7.80 10.16 25.24
N SER A 80 8.26 8.97 25.61
CA SER A 80 7.39 7.80 25.71
C SER A 80 6.36 8.16 26.78
N GLN A 81 5.25 8.72 26.32
CA GLN A 81 4.10 8.99 27.16
C GLN A 81 3.67 7.64 27.73
N GLU A 82 3.83 7.50 29.04
CA GLU A 82 3.35 6.36 29.80
C GLU A 82 1.83 6.34 29.63
N VAL A 83 1.37 5.44 28.76
CA VAL A 83 -0.05 5.22 28.50
C VAL A 83 -0.61 4.65 29.78
N GLY A 84 -1.41 5.43 30.50
CA GLY A 84 -2.20 4.88 31.61
C GLY A 84 -3.03 3.71 31.10
N ASP A 85 -3.06 2.61 31.86
CA ASP A 85 -3.62 1.30 31.49
C ASP A 85 -5.09 1.30 31.01
N ASP A 86 -5.77 2.45 31.05
CA ASP A 86 -7.20 2.60 30.78
C ASP A 86 -7.53 3.21 29.39
N ALA A 87 -6.53 3.63 28.61
CA ALA A 87 -6.75 4.20 27.27
C ALA A 87 -6.05 3.37 26.19
N PRO A 88 -6.76 2.92 25.13
CA PRO A 88 -6.13 2.26 23.99
C PRO A 88 -5.09 3.18 23.34
N TYR A 89 -3.83 2.74 23.31
CA TYR A 89 -2.77 3.47 22.64
C TYR A 89 -3.04 3.54 21.13
N ILE A 90 -3.06 4.76 20.59
CA ILE A 90 -3.15 5.02 19.15
C ILE A 90 -1.78 5.53 18.69
N PRO A 91 -1.05 4.81 17.81
CA PRO A 91 0.22 5.30 17.30
C PRO A 91 0.03 6.58 16.47
N PRO A 92 0.97 7.52 16.49
CA PRO A 92 0.88 8.74 15.69
C PRO A 92 0.89 8.39 14.19
N ILE A 93 -0.21 8.69 13.49
CA ILE A 93 -0.31 8.55 12.03
C ILE A 93 0.20 9.85 11.41
N SER A 94 1.24 9.77 10.58
CA SER A 94 1.71 10.92 9.82
C SER A 94 0.66 11.32 8.77
N PRO A 95 0.38 12.62 8.58
CA PRO A 95 -0.55 13.07 7.55
C PRO A 95 -0.04 12.69 6.16
N ALA A 96 -0.93 12.18 5.31
CA ALA A 96 -0.60 11.87 3.93
C ALA A 96 -0.36 13.16 3.14
N THR A 97 0.70 13.20 2.33
CA THR A 97 0.86 14.25 1.32
C THR A 97 -0.03 13.88 0.14
N PRO A 98 -0.99 14.75 -0.25
CA PRO A 98 -1.86 14.46 -1.39
C PRO A 98 -1.02 14.37 -2.67
N ALA A 99 -1.37 13.41 -3.54
CA ALA A 99 -0.79 13.35 -4.86
C ALA A 99 -1.21 14.59 -5.67
N PRO A 100 -0.32 15.16 -6.50
CA PRO A 100 -0.66 16.30 -7.33
C PRO A 100 -1.81 15.93 -8.27
N ALA A 101 -2.78 16.82 -8.48
CA ALA A 101 -3.83 16.65 -9.48
C ALA A 101 -3.31 16.96 -10.88
N TYR A 102 -4.02 16.55 -11.94
CA TYR A 102 -3.71 17.02 -13.29
C TYR A 102 -4.20 18.46 -13.44
N GLU A 103 -3.34 19.36 -13.91
CA GLU A 103 -3.62 20.80 -14.03
C GLU A 103 -3.76 21.28 -15.48
N GLY A 104 -3.66 20.36 -16.46
CA GLY A 104 -3.83 20.69 -17.87
C GLY A 104 -5.30 20.75 -18.31
N ASP A 105 -5.52 21.02 -19.59
CA ASP A 105 -6.85 21.02 -20.17
C ASP A 105 -7.44 19.60 -20.16
N LEU A 106 -8.63 19.45 -19.58
CA LEU A 106 -9.36 18.19 -19.50
C LEU A 106 -10.05 17.80 -20.81
N SER A 107 -10.20 18.75 -21.73
CA SER A 107 -10.71 18.47 -23.08
C SER A 107 -9.63 17.87 -23.99
N ASP A 108 -8.36 18.08 -23.68
CA ASP A 108 -7.23 17.43 -24.36
C ASP A 108 -6.96 16.05 -23.75
N HIS A 109 -7.63 15.06 -24.34
CA HIS A 109 -7.46 13.67 -23.95
C HIS A 109 -6.02 13.15 -24.13
N GLN A 110 -5.29 13.62 -25.14
CA GLN A 110 -3.93 13.14 -25.41
C GLN A 110 -2.95 13.66 -24.35
N ALA A 111 -3.07 14.95 -23.99
CA ALA A 111 -2.29 15.53 -22.90
C ALA A 111 -2.54 14.82 -21.57
N TYR A 112 -3.80 14.49 -21.27
CA TYR A 112 -4.16 13.75 -20.07
C TYR A 112 -3.54 12.33 -20.04
N LEU A 113 -3.61 11.59 -21.16
CA LEU A 113 -3.00 10.26 -21.24
C LEU A 113 -1.47 10.30 -21.06
N ALA A 114 -0.81 11.29 -21.65
CA ALA A 114 0.61 11.50 -21.52
C ALA A 114 1.00 11.75 -20.05
N ASP A 115 0.32 12.65 -19.35
CA ASP A 115 0.54 12.93 -17.93
C ASP A 115 0.33 11.67 -17.07
N GLN A 116 -0.74 10.90 -17.32
CA GLN A 116 -0.99 9.66 -16.59
C GLN A 116 0.11 8.61 -16.81
N SER A 117 0.61 8.48 -18.04
CA SER A 117 1.74 7.58 -18.33
C SER A 117 3.01 8.02 -17.61
N ALA A 118 3.27 9.33 -17.56
CA ALA A 118 4.44 9.91 -16.91
C ALA A 118 4.39 9.71 -15.39
N ARG A 119 3.21 9.91 -14.77
CA ARG A 119 2.98 9.62 -13.35
C ARG A 119 3.22 8.14 -13.03
N ALA A 120 2.71 7.24 -13.86
CA ALA A 120 2.94 5.81 -13.70
C ALA A 120 4.44 5.47 -13.74
N ALA A 121 5.18 6.03 -14.69
CA ALA A 121 6.63 5.85 -14.78
C ALA A 121 7.36 6.43 -13.55
N GLN A 122 6.97 7.62 -13.10
CA GLN A 122 7.54 8.27 -11.92
C GLN A 122 7.32 7.43 -10.65
N MET A 123 6.14 6.84 -10.47
CA MET A 123 5.85 5.94 -9.35
C MET A 123 6.75 4.70 -9.36
N LYS A 124 6.97 4.10 -10.53
CA LYS A 124 7.88 2.94 -10.67
C LYS A 124 9.31 3.33 -10.31
N LEU A 125 9.80 4.48 -10.79
CA LEU A 125 11.14 4.99 -10.46
C LEU A 125 11.28 5.28 -8.96
N ALA A 126 10.28 5.91 -8.33
CA ALA A 126 10.27 6.18 -6.90
C ALA A 126 10.33 4.88 -6.08
N TYR A 127 9.58 3.85 -6.49
CA TYR A 127 9.64 2.53 -5.88
C TYR A 127 11.04 1.91 -6.00
N ILE A 128 11.63 1.92 -7.20
CA ILE A 128 12.99 1.40 -7.45
C ILE A 128 14.01 2.06 -6.50
N ALA A 129 13.97 3.40 -6.38
CA ALA A 129 14.88 4.14 -5.51
C ALA A 129 14.66 3.84 -4.01
N ALA A 130 13.40 3.64 -3.59
CA ALA A 130 13.09 3.23 -2.23
C ALA A 130 13.59 1.81 -1.94
N VAL A 131 13.47 0.90 -2.90
CA VAL A 131 13.96 -0.48 -2.80
C VAL A 131 15.48 -0.54 -2.75
N ASP A 132 16.20 0.30 -3.51
CA ASP A 132 17.67 0.38 -3.43
C ASP A 132 18.15 0.61 -1.99
N LYS A 133 17.61 1.64 -1.33
CA LYS A 133 17.90 1.94 0.08
C LYS A 133 17.50 0.81 1.03
N LYS A 134 16.38 0.13 0.74
CA LYS A 134 15.88 -0.97 1.57
C LYS A 134 16.78 -2.21 1.46
N VAL A 135 17.23 -2.55 0.25
CA VAL A 135 18.14 -3.68 0.00
C VAL A 135 19.46 -3.44 0.72
N GLU A 136 20.06 -2.26 0.58
CA GLU A 136 21.30 -1.88 1.28
C GLU A 136 21.18 -2.11 2.79
N ARG A 137 20.08 -1.61 3.39
CA ARG A 137 19.81 -1.80 4.82
C ARG A 137 19.64 -3.28 5.20
N LEU A 138 18.93 -4.06 4.39
CA LEU A 138 18.71 -5.48 4.65
C LEU A 138 20.00 -6.29 4.54
N GLU A 139 20.90 -5.94 3.62
CA GLU A 139 22.21 -6.57 3.47
C GLU A 139 23.09 -6.31 4.70
N ALA A 140 23.13 -5.07 5.19
CA ALA A 140 23.84 -4.74 6.42
C ALA A 140 23.28 -5.50 7.64
N LEU A 141 21.95 -5.65 7.72
CA LEU A 141 21.29 -6.44 8.78
C LEU A 141 21.58 -7.93 8.65
N LEU A 142 21.62 -8.48 7.43
CA LEU A 142 21.98 -9.86 7.18
C LEU A 142 23.42 -10.13 7.62
N GLU A 143 24.35 -9.24 7.28
CA GLU A 143 25.75 -9.34 7.71
C GLU A 143 25.88 -9.31 9.24
N LYS A 144 25.17 -8.40 9.89
CA LYS A 144 25.08 -8.35 11.35
C LYS A 144 24.51 -9.68 11.91
N GLY A 145 23.44 -10.19 11.31
CA GLY A 145 22.82 -11.46 11.68
C GLY A 145 23.77 -12.66 11.57
N MET A 146 24.59 -12.71 10.52
CA MET A 146 25.61 -13.74 10.35
C MET A 146 26.67 -13.66 11.46
N ARG A 147 27.15 -12.46 11.80
CA ARG A 147 28.11 -12.25 12.90
C ARG A 147 27.56 -12.69 14.26
N HIS A 148 26.27 -12.47 14.49
CA HIS A 148 25.59 -12.90 15.71
C HIS A 148 25.06 -14.35 15.67
N LYS A 149 25.40 -15.12 14.63
CA LYS A 149 25.00 -16.53 14.48
C LYS A 149 23.49 -16.76 14.59
N LEU A 150 22.70 -15.88 13.95
CA LEU A 150 21.26 -16.09 13.85
C LEU A 150 20.93 -17.45 13.23
N PRO A 151 19.75 -18.04 13.54
CA PRO A 151 19.34 -19.30 12.98
C PRO A 151 19.37 -19.29 11.44
N PRO A 152 19.77 -20.41 10.80
CA PRO A 152 19.93 -20.47 9.35
C PRO A 152 18.63 -20.15 8.59
N GLN A 153 17.48 -20.52 9.16
CA GLN A 153 16.17 -20.19 8.60
C GLN A 153 15.94 -18.67 8.50
N GLN A 154 16.28 -17.91 9.55
CA GLN A 154 16.13 -16.45 9.54
C GLN A 154 17.09 -15.78 8.55
N LEU A 155 18.32 -16.31 8.43
CA LEU A 155 19.27 -15.86 7.43
C LEU A 155 18.76 -16.13 6.01
N GLN A 156 18.12 -17.28 5.79
CA GLN A 156 17.52 -17.62 4.49
C GLN A 156 16.33 -16.72 4.16
N GLU A 157 15.42 -16.50 5.10
CA GLU A 157 14.29 -15.58 4.90
C GLU A 157 14.75 -14.17 4.51
N ALA A 158 15.84 -13.68 5.12
CA ALA A 158 16.42 -12.40 4.76
C ALA A 158 16.98 -12.39 3.34
N ARG A 159 17.66 -13.46 2.91
CA ARG A 159 18.17 -13.62 1.53
C ARG A 159 17.01 -13.65 0.52
N ASP A 160 15.97 -14.41 0.81
CA ASP A 160 14.80 -14.53 -0.07
C ASP A 160 14.09 -13.18 -0.22
N LYS A 161 13.96 -12.41 0.87
CA LYS A 161 13.42 -11.04 0.84
C LYS A 161 14.25 -10.11 -0.04
N ILE A 162 15.58 -10.13 0.08
CA ILE A 162 16.49 -9.34 -0.76
C ILE A 162 16.34 -9.75 -2.23
N GLN A 163 16.30 -11.05 -2.52
CA GLN A 163 16.12 -11.56 -3.88
C GLN A 163 14.79 -11.12 -4.48
N GLY A 164 13.69 -11.25 -3.74
CA GLY A 164 12.36 -10.84 -4.21
C GLY A 164 12.30 -9.35 -4.56
N LEU A 165 12.92 -8.50 -3.73
CA LEU A 165 13.03 -7.07 -4.00
C LEU A 165 13.82 -6.78 -5.28
N ARG A 166 14.94 -7.47 -5.51
CA ARG A 166 15.76 -7.33 -6.72
C ARG A 166 15.04 -7.79 -7.99
N VAL A 167 14.30 -8.89 -7.92
CA VAL A 167 13.50 -9.40 -9.05
C VAL A 167 12.44 -8.38 -9.45
N MET A 168 11.69 -7.85 -8.47
CA MET A 168 10.69 -6.82 -8.73
C MET A 168 11.32 -5.56 -9.33
N GLN A 169 12.46 -5.12 -8.80
CA GLN A 169 13.18 -3.96 -9.32
C GLN A 169 13.62 -4.16 -10.78
N ALA A 170 14.16 -5.35 -11.11
CA ALA A 170 14.55 -5.70 -12.48
C ALA A 170 13.35 -5.76 -13.42
N GLN A 171 12.20 -6.24 -12.94
CA GLN A 171 10.95 -6.19 -13.70
C GLN A 171 10.54 -4.74 -14.02
N LEU A 172 10.46 -3.87 -13.01
CA LEU A 172 10.05 -2.48 -13.21
C LEU A 172 11.01 -1.72 -14.13
N ARG A 173 12.32 -1.99 -14.05
CA ARG A 173 13.31 -1.42 -14.98
C ARG A 173 13.06 -1.84 -16.43
N ARG A 174 12.64 -3.09 -16.67
CA ARG A 174 12.27 -3.56 -18.01
C ARG A 174 11.00 -2.90 -18.53
N GLU A 175 10.01 -2.70 -17.66
CA GLU A 175 8.76 -2.02 -18.03
C GLU A 175 8.97 -0.54 -18.36
N LEU A 176 9.98 0.10 -17.77
CA LEU A 176 10.35 1.50 -18.05
C LEU A 176 11.19 1.67 -19.33
N ALA A 177 11.72 0.57 -19.88
CA ALA A 177 12.56 0.58 -21.08
C ALA A 177 11.79 0.24 -22.37
N GLN A 178 10.48 0.00 -22.26
CA GLN A 178 9.54 -0.26 -23.36
C GLN A 178 8.85 1.05 -23.76
#